data_AF-A0A100WN07-F1
#
_entry.id   AF-A0A100WN07-F1
#
_cell.length_a   1.000
_cell.length_b   1.000
_cell.length_c   1.000
_cell.angle_alpha   90.00
_cell.angle_beta   90.00
_cell.angle_gamma   90.00
#
_symmetry.space_group_name_H-M   'P 1'
#
loop_
_entity.id
_entity.type
_entity.pdbx_description
1 polymer ?
#
loop_
_entity_poly.entity_id
_entity_poly.type
_entity_poly.pdbx_seq_one_letter_code
_entity_poly.pdbx_strand_id
1 'polypeptide(L)'
;MRASARPVWITKLSAVASSGVVLAAMVYLAVTGLSIVAGAVAPGLWGFVGAAGLFTVMASIPFLVINIRVFGRTAGRFLVAGVATVMFAHVADANHWSGWVGAAWLGALLLAYLVLRTILSMPVRLTRRRAVRLLRRHRSAGNENAWTTADWEWAYTHLGTKVALEQAARCRWLRTCAE
;
A
#
# COMPACT_ATOMS: atom_id res chain seq x y z
N MET A 1 20.50 -38.32 43.38
CA MET A 1 19.54 -38.68 42.31
C MET A 1 19.88 -37.83 41.08
N ARG A 2 20.46 -38.41 40.03
CA ARG A 2 20.81 -37.68 38.80
C ARG A 2 19.56 -37.59 37.92
N ALA A 3 19.09 -36.38 37.65
CA ALA A 3 17.97 -36.16 36.73
C ALA A 3 18.34 -36.75 35.35
N SER A 4 17.53 -37.67 34.84
CA SER A 4 17.70 -38.21 33.50
C SER A 4 17.54 -37.05 32.48
N ALA A 5 18.62 -36.74 31.77
CA ALA A 5 18.57 -35.75 30.69
C ALA A 5 17.60 -36.25 29.61
N ARG A 6 16.50 -35.53 29.40
CA ARG A 6 15.52 -35.88 28.37
C ARG A 6 16.22 -35.91 27.00
N PRO A 7 16.01 -36.94 26.18
CA PRO A 7 16.65 -37.03 24.88
C PRO A 7 16.19 -35.89 23.95
N VAL A 8 17.12 -35.36 23.16
CA VAL A 8 16.97 -34.12 22.37
C VAL A 8 15.80 -34.14 21.38
N TRP A 9 15.35 -35.33 20.94
CA TRP A 9 14.19 -35.44 20.05
C TRP A 9 12.87 -35.17 20.78
N ILE A 10 12.76 -35.48 22.08
CA ILE A 10 11.58 -35.19 22.91
C ILE A 10 11.45 -33.68 23.14
N THR A 11 12.56 -32.97 23.37
CA THR A 11 12.54 -31.52 23.54
C THR A 11 12.19 -30.78 22.25
N LYS A 12 12.62 -31.30 21.08
CA LYS A 12 12.21 -30.77 19.76
C LYS A 12 10.73 -30.98 19.49
N LEU A 13 10.20 -32.18 19.74
CA LEU A 13 8.77 -32.47 19.57
C LEU A 13 7.89 -31.63 20.51
N SER A 14 8.31 -31.47 21.77
CA SER A 14 7.57 -30.63 22.72
C SER A 14 7.59 -29.15 22.34
N ALA A 15 8.70 -28.67 21.76
CA ALA A 15 8.80 -27.29 21.27
C ALA A 15 7.91 -27.05 20.04
N VAL A 16 7.85 -28.01 19.10
CA VAL A 16 6.95 -27.93 17.94
C VAL A 16 5.48 -27.98 18.39
N ALA A 17 5.14 -28.87 19.32
CA ALA A 17 3.80 -28.97 19.88
C ALA A 17 3.39 -27.69 20.63
N SER A 18 4.27 -27.13 21.49
CA SER A 18 3.97 -25.88 22.19
C SER A 18 3.85 -24.69 21.25
N SER A 19 4.70 -24.62 20.22
CA SER A 19 4.60 -23.58 19.18
C SER A 19 3.30 -23.70 18.39
N GLY A 20 2.87 -24.93 18.06
CA GLY A 20 1.60 -25.19 17.38
C GLY A 20 0.40 -24.79 18.23
N VAL A 21 0.41 -25.08 19.53
CA VAL A 21 -0.65 -24.66 20.46
C VAL A 21 -0.70 -23.14 20.60
N VAL A 22 0.45 -22.46 20.71
CA VAL A 22 0.50 -20.99 20.77
C VAL A 22 -0.02 -20.37 19.46
N LEU A 23 0.36 -20.91 18.31
CA LEU A 23 -0.15 -20.44 17.03
C LEU A 23 -1.67 -20.64 16.91
N ALA A 24 -2.17 -21.82 17.29
CA ALA A 24 -3.60 -22.10 17.29
C ALA A 24 -4.37 -21.17 18.24
N ALA A 25 -3.83 -20.89 19.43
CA ALA A 25 -4.40 -19.93 20.36
C ALA A 25 -4.41 -18.50 19.80
N MET A 26 -3.33 -18.07 19.15
CA MET A 26 -3.27 -16.77 18.48
C MET A 26 -4.31 -16.65 17.36
N VAL A 27 -4.41 -17.68 16.50
CA VAL A 27 -5.41 -17.71 15.43
C VAL A 27 -6.82 -17.69 16.00
N TYR A 28 -7.10 -18.48 17.04
CA TYR A 28 -8.39 -18.50 17.70
C TYR A 28 -8.76 -17.13 18.30
N LEU A 29 -7.84 -16.48 19.01
CA LEU A 29 -8.04 -15.15 19.56
C LEU A 29 -8.26 -14.11 18.45
N ALA A 30 -7.51 -14.19 17.35
CA ALA A 30 -7.68 -13.30 16.20
C ALA A 30 -9.05 -13.47 15.53
N VAL A 31 -9.48 -14.71 15.29
CA VAL A 31 -10.79 -15.02 14.69
C VAL A 31 -11.94 -14.60 15.62
N THR A 32 -11.81 -14.87 16.92
CA THR A 32 -12.82 -14.51 17.92
C THR A 32 -12.94 -13.00 18.04
N GLY A 33 -11.81 -12.29 18.18
CA GLY A 33 -11.77 -10.83 18.21
C GLY A 33 -12.34 -10.22 16.92
N LEU A 34 -11.96 -10.75 15.75
CA LEU A 34 -12.51 -10.30 14.47
C LEU A 34 -14.03 -10.51 14.39
N SER A 35 -14.53 -11.63 14.90
CA SER A 35 -15.97 -11.94 14.90
C SER A 35 -16.77 -11.00 15.82
N ILE A 36 -16.22 -10.64 16.98
CA ILE A 36 -16.81 -9.65 17.89
C ILE A 36 -16.88 -8.28 17.21
N VAL A 37 -15.79 -7.84 16.60
CA VAL A 37 -15.74 -6.56 15.87
C VAL A 37 -16.69 -6.58 14.68
N ALA A 38 -16.73 -7.68 13.91
CA ALA A 38 -17.63 -7.85 12.79
C ALA A 38 -19.10 -7.74 13.23
N GLY A 39 -19.48 -8.46 14.29
CA GLY A 39 -20.84 -8.41 14.85
C GLY A 39 -21.22 -7.05 15.41
N ALA A 40 -20.26 -6.24 15.86
CA ALA A 40 -20.51 -4.86 16.27
C ALA A 40 -20.75 -3.89 15.10
N VAL A 41 -20.30 -4.24 13.89
CA VAL A 41 -20.51 -3.42 12.69
C VAL A 41 -21.81 -3.80 11.98
N ALA A 42 -21.98 -5.06 11.61
CA ALA A 42 -23.18 -5.57 10.96
C ALA A 42 -23.27 -7.10 11.14
N PRO A 43 -24.48 -7.68 11.12
CA PRO A 43 -24.62 -9.13 11.13
C PRO A 43 -24.04 -9.80 9.86
N GLY A 44 -23.62 -11.05 10.00
CA GLY A 44 -23.22 -11.90 8.88
C GLY A 44 -21.97 -11.42 8.11
N LEU A 45 -21.96 -11.66 6.79
CA LEU A 45 -20.82 -11.38 5.91
C LEU A 45 -20.45 -9.89 5.90
N TRP A 46 -21.44 -9.00 5.98
CA TRP A 46 -21.23 -7.55 5.94
C TRP A 46 -20.50 -7.03 7.17
N GLY A 47 -20.67 -7.67 8.33
CA GLY A 47 -19.86 -7.39 9.52
C GLY A 47 -18.37 -7.56 9.27
N PHE A 48 -17.96 -8.63 8.59
CA PHE A 48 -16.55 -8.87 8.26
C PHE A 48 -16.00 -7.87 7.25
N VAL A 49 -16.80 -7.49 6.24
CA VAL A 49 -16.43 -6.45 5.26
C VAL A 49 -16.23 -5.10 5.96
N GLY A 50 -17.15 -4.72 6.85
CA GLY A 50 -17.04 -3.50 7.62
C GLY A 50 -15.90 -3.54 8.64
N ALA A 51 -15.65 -4.66 9.31
CA ALA A 51 -14.49 -4.85 10.18
C ALA A 51 -13.16 -4.66 9.42
N ALA A 52 -13.04 -5.19 8.20
CA ALA A 52 -11.87 -4.96 7.35
C ALA A 52 -11.69 -3.45 6.99
N GLY A 53 -12.80 -2.76 6.73
CA GLY A 53 -12.81 -1.30 6.58
C GLY A 53 -12.32 -0.57 7.85
N LEU A 54 -12.71 -1.05 9.03
CA LEU A 54 -12.33 -0.46 10.31
C LEU A 54 -10.84 -0.68 10.61
N PHE A 55 -10.29 -1.86 10.32
CA PHE A 55 -8.85 -2.12 10.43
C PHE A 55 -8.02 -1.24 9.50
N THR A 56 -8.48 -1.00 8.28
CA THR A 56 -7.78 -0.10 7.34
C THR A 56 -7.80 1.36 7.80
N VAL A 57 -8.87 1.80 8.46
CA VAL A 57 -8.89 3.11 9.14
C VAL A 57 -7.89 3.13 10.29
N MET A 58 -7.93 2.16 11.20
CA MET A 58 -7.05 2.12 12.38
C MET A 58 -5.57 2.04 12.01
N ALA A 59 -5.22 1.24 11.00
CA ALA A 59 -3.85 1.16 10.49
C ALA A 59 -3.34 2.48 9.90
N SER A 60 -4.25 3.38 9.49
CA SER A 60 -3.91 4.68 8.92
C SER A 60 -3.68 5.76 9.99
N ILE A 61 -4.15 5.56 11.22
CA ILE A 61 -4.08 6.54 12.32
C ILE A 61 -2.63 6.84 12.76
N PRO A 62 -1.72 5.86 12.93
CA PRO A 62 -0.34 6.15 13.33
C PRO A 62 0.37 7.12 12.37
N PHE A 63 0.08 7.04 11.07
CA PHE A 63 0.65 7.96 10.08
C PHE A 63 0.17 9.40 10.27
N LEU A 64 -1.06 9.59 10.75
CA LEU A 64 -1.63 10.90 11.07
C LEU A 64 -0.93 11.51 12.29
N VAL A 65 -0.59 10.68 13.28
CA VAL A 65 0.14 11.09 14.49
C VAL A 65 1.60 11.43 14.21
N ILE A 66 2.27 10.67 13.33
CA ILE A 66 3.70 10.89 13.01
C ILE A 66 3.88 12.18 12.19
N ASN A 67 3.12 12.34 11.10
CA ASN A 67 3.26 13.52 10.25
C ASN A 67 2.08 13.66 9.27
N ILE A 68 1.33 14.75 9.37
CA ILE A 68 0.16 15.02 8.53
C ILE A 68 0.48 15.06 7.02
N ARG A 69 1.69 15.49 6.64
CA ARG A 69 2.16 15.53 5.25
C ARG A 69 2.49 14.12 4.72
N VAL A 70 2.99 13.23 5.58
CA VAL A 70 3.21 11.80 5.24
C VAL A 70 1.87 11.07 5.19
N PHE A 71 0.96 11.37 6.12
CA PHE A 71 -0.40 10.87 6.09
C PHE A 71 -1.09 11.18 4.76
N GLY A 72 -1.12 12.44 4.32
CA GLY A 72 -1.78 12.82 3.07
C GLY A 72 -1.19 12.15 1.82
N ARG A 73 0.11 11.82 1.82
CA ARG A 73 0.76 11.14 0.69
C ARG A 73 0.56 9.63 0.68
N THR A 74 0.52 9.00 1.85
CA THR A 74 0.66 7.54 1.98
C THR A 74 -0.58 6.89 2.55
N ALA A 75 -1.16 7.45 3.63
CA ALA A 75 -2.21 6.80 4.43
C ALA A 75 -3.62 7.37 4.20
N GLY A 76 -3.76 8.60 3.72
CA GLY A 76 -5.05 9.26 3.55
C GLY A 76 -5.97 8.53 2.56
N ARG A 77 -5.40 7.90 1.52
CA ARG A 77 -6.17 7.08 0.57
C ARG A 77 -6.74 5.82 1.22
N PHE A 78 -5.97 5.20 2.13
CA PHE A 78 -6.41 4.01 2.86
C PHE A 78 -7.48 4.36 3.91
N LEU A 79 -7.36 5.51 4.56
CA LEU A 79 -8.40 6.00 5.47
C LEU A 79 -9.73 6.23 4.74
N VAL A 80 -9.71 6.92 3.60
CA VAL A 80 -10.92 7.15 2.79
C VAL A 80 -11.51 5.82 2.30
N ALA A 81 -10.68 4.90 1.81
CA ALA A 81 -11.13 3.59 1.37
C ALA A 81 -11.72 2.76 2.53
N GLY A 82 -11.12 2.81 3.71
CA GLY A 82 -11.60 2.13 4.91
C GLY A 82 -12.95 2.65 5.36
N VAL A 83 -13.11 3.99 5.47
CA VAL A 83 -14.39 4.63 5.81
C VAL A 83 -15.47 4.29 4.77
N ALA A 84 -15.15 4.38 3.48
CA ALA A 84 -16.07 4.03 2.41
C ALA A 84 -16.52 2.56 2.50
N THR A 85 -15.62 1.65 2.89
CA THR A 85 -15.92 0.23 3.04
C THR A 85 -16.80 -0.07 4.25
N VAL A 86 -16.60 0.65 5.37
CA VAL A 86 -17.51 0.57 6.53
C VAL A 86 -18.90 1.03 6.16
N MET A 87 -19.01 2.21 5.53
CA MET A 87 -20.30 2.76 5.09
C MET A 87 -21.00 1.84 4.08
N PHE A 88 -20.24 1.31 3.12
CA PHE A 88 -20.74 0.34 2.14
C PHE A 88 -21.30 -0.91 2.81
N ALA A 89 -20.61 -1.46 3.82
CA ALA A 89 -21.07 -2.63 4.55
C ALA A 89 -22.41 -2.39 5.26
N HIS A 90 -22.59 -1.24 5.91
CA HIS A 90 -23.87 -0.88 6.54
C HIS A 90 -25.00 -0.73 5.52
N VAL A 91 -24.74 -0.06 4.40
CA VAL A 91 -25.73 0.13 3.33
C VAL A 91 -26.09 -1.22 2.69
N ALA A 92 -25.11 -2.07 2.45
CA ALA A 92 -25.30 -3.38 1.84
C ALA A 92 -26.10 -4.32 2.76
N ASP A 93 -25.84 -4.28 4.06
CA ASP A 93 -26.61 -5.02 5.06
C ASP A 93 -28.06 -4.53 5.14
N ALA A 94 -28.27 -3.21 5.24
CA ALA A 94 -29.60 -2.60 5.29
C ALA A 94 -30.47 -2.91 4.06
N ASN A 95 -29.84 -3.12 2.90
CA ASN A 95 -30.54 -3.47 1.66
C ASN A 95 -30.50 -4.98 1.35
N HIS A 96 -30.01 -5.82 2.28
CA HIS A 96 -29.86 -7.26 2.11
C HIS A 96 -29.16 -7.67 0.81
N TRP A 97 -28.11 -6.95 0.45
CA TRP A 97 -27.35 -7.25 -0.75
C TRP A 97 -26.68 -8.61 -0.65
N SER A 98 -26.61 -9.30 -1.78
CA SER A 98 -25.94 -10.59 -1.91
C SER A 98 -24.42 -10.47 -1.77
N GLY A 99 -23.76 -11.50 -1.25
CA GLY A 99 -22.33 -11.47 -0.97
C GLY A 99 -21.40 -11.20 -2.17
N TRP A 100 -21.82 -11.51 -3.40
CA TRP A 100 -21.02 -11.18 -4.61
C TRP A 100 -20.80 -9.68 -4.77
N VAL A 101 -21.71 -8.85 -4.24
CA VAL A 101 -21.60 -7.39 -4.26
C VAL A 101 -20.40 -6.91 -3.44
N GLY A 102 -20.03 -7.65 -2.38
CA GLY A 102 -18.80 -7.39 -1.64
C GLY A 102 -17.54 -7.65 -2.48
N ALA A 103 -17.51 -8.72 -3.26
CA ALA A 103 -16.40 -9.01 -4.17
C ALA A 103 -16.30 -7.95 -5.30
N ALA A 104 -17.46 -7.52 -5.84
CA ALA A 104 -17.51 -6.45 -6.82
C ALA A 104 -16.98 -5.12 -6.25
N TRP A 105 -17.31 -4.79 -5.00
CA TRP A 105 -16.78 -3.60 -4.31
C TRP A 105 -15.26 -3.63 -4.15
N LEU A 106 -14.69 -4.76 -3.72
CA LEU A 106 -13.24 -4.92 -3.63
C LEU A 106 -12.56 -4.77 -5.00
N GLY A 107 -13.16 -5.35 -6.05
CA GLY A 107 -12.72 -5.17 -7.43
C GLY A 107 -12.79 -3.71 -7.87
N ALA A 108 -13.87 -2.99 -7.53
CA ALA A 108 -14.05 -1.58 -7.83
C ALA A 108 -13.01 -0.70 -7.14
N LEU A 109 -12.69 -0.97 -5.86
CA LEU A 109 -11.63 -0.26 -5.13
C LEU A 109 -10.26 -0.47 -5.78
N LEU A 110 -9.94 -1.71 -6.17
CA LEU A 110 -8.69 -2.02 -6.86
C LEU A 110 -8.61 -1.30 -8.21
N LEU A 111 -9.70 -1.32 -8.98
CA LEU A 111 -9.76 -0.65 -10.28
C LEU A 111 -9.65 0.88 -10.14
N ALA A 112 -10.37 1.47 -9.19
CA ALA A 112 -10.28 2.89 -8.86
C ALA A 112 -8.84 3.29 -8.47
N TYR A 113 -8.16 2.46 -7.66
CA TYR A 113 -6.76 2.67 -7.32
C TYR A 113 -5.84 2.63 -8.55
N LEU A 114 -6.02 1.65 -9.43
CA LEU A 114 -5.22 1.53 -10.65
C LEU A 114 -5.46 2.72 -11.60
N VAL A 115 -6.70 3.14 -11.79
CA VAL A 115 -7.07 4.32 -12.59
C VAL A 115 -6.47 5.59 -11.99
N LEU A 116 -6.57 5.78 -10.68
CA LEU A 116 -5.98 6.95 -10.02
C LEU A 116 -4.45 6.93 -10.16
N ARG A 117 -3.81 5.76 -10.06
CA ARG A 117 -2.37 5.59 -10.26
C ARG A 117 -1.95 5.92 -11.69
N THR A 118 -2.72 5.53 -12.71
CA THR A 118 -2.40 5.87 -14.10
C THR A 118 -2.57 7.37 -14.34
N ILE A 119 -3.62 8.00 -13.82
CA ILE A 119 -3.85 9.45 -13.91
C ILE A 119 -2.75 10.25 -13.18
N LEU A 120 -2.37 9.84 -11.96
CA LEU A 120 -1.34 10.54 -11.20
C LEU A 120 0.07 10.34 -11.78
N SER A 121 0.31 9.25 -12.51
CA SER A 121 1.60 9.01 -13.19
C SER A 121 1.69 9.60 -14.60
N MET A 122 0.56 9.96 -15.22
CA MET A 122 0.50 10.66 -16.50
C MET A 122 1.37 11.93 -16.57
N PRO A 123 1.32 12.89 -15.62
CA PRO A 123 2.11 14.12 -15.72
C PRO A 123 3.61 13.82 -15.77
N VAL A 124 4.09 12.87 -14.97
CA VAL A 124 5.49 12.41 -14.96
C VAL A 124 5.88 11.73 -16.28
N ARG A 125 4.98 10.92 -16.86
CA ARG A 125 5.20 10.29 -18.16
C ARG A 125 5.24 11.32 -19.28
N LEU A 126 4.37 12.33 -19.22
CA LEU A 126 4.30 13.42 -20.20
C LEU A 126 5.52 14.33 -20.11
N THR A 127 5.98 14.70 -18.90
CA THR A 127 7.22 15.48 -18.73
C THR A 127 8.41 14.70 -19.26
N ARG A 128 8.55 13.41 -18.95
CA ARG A 128 9.62 12.56 -19.49
C ARG A 128 9.57 12.47 -21.01
N ARG A 129 8.39 12.24 -21.60
CA ARG A 129 8.23 12.22 -23.08
C ARG A 129 8.57 13.57 -23.73
N ARG A 130 8.27 14.70 -23.09
CA ARG A 130 8.67 16.02 -23.58
C ARG A 130 10.18 16.23 -23.45
N ALA A 131 10.79 15.81 -22.35
CA ALA A 131 12.24 15.87 -22.14
C ALA A 131 13.00 15.03 -23.18
N VAL A 132 12.54 13.80 -23.46
CA VAL A 132 13.09 12.93 -24.50
C VAL A 132 13.05 13.59 -25.87
N ARG A 133 11.92 14.24 -26.22
CA ARG A 133 11.81 14.97 -27.50
C ARG A 133 12.77 16.16 -27.58
N LEU A 134 13.00 16.85 -26.47
CA LEU A 134 13.99 17.94 -26.40
C LEU A 134 15.42 17.41 -26.56
N LEU A 135 15.76 16.32 -25.87
CA LEU A 135 17.06 15.67 -25.94
C LEU A 135 17.36 15.16 -27.34
N ARG A 136 16.42 14.49 -28.00
CA ARG A 136 16.60 14.03 -29.39
C ARG A 136 16.80 15.16 -30.41
N ARG A 137 16.31 16.38 -30.10
CA ARG A 137 16.47 17.55 -30.99
C ARG A 137 17.81 18.26 -30.81
N HIS A 138 18.31 18.34 -29.58
CA HIS A 138 19.49 19.16 -29.25
C HIS A 138 20.75 18.34 -28.93
N ARG A 139 20.61 17.05 -28.65
CA ARG A 139 21.70 16.10 -28.42
C ARG A 139 21.53 14.87 -29.30
N SER A 140 22.62 14.13 -29.48
CA SER A 140 22.69 13.01 -30.42
C SER A 140 21.54 12.02 -30.22
N ALA A 141 21.08 11.44 -31.33
CA ALA A 141 20.00 10.46 -31.40
C ALA A 141 20.44 9.07 -30.89
N GLY A 142 21.00 9.02 -29.67
CA GLY A 142 21.31 7.79 -28.97
C GLY A 142 20.08 7.18 -28.29
N ASN A 143 20.16 5.90 -27.99
CA ASN A 143 19.15 5.15 -27.21
C ASN A 143 18.94 5.81 -25.83
N GLU A 144 17.79 5.60 -25.15
CA GLU A 144 17.50 6.28 -23.85
C GLU A 144 18.60 6.10 -22.78
N ASN A 145 19.40 5.03 -22.91
CA ASN A 145 20.52 4.69 -22.03
C ASN A 145 21.83 5.43 -22.37
N ALA A 146 21.88 6.17 -23.47
CA ALA A 146 23.06 6.93 -23.89
C ALA A 146 23.16 8.32 -23.24
N TRP A 147 22.06 8.82 -22.66
CA TRP A 147 22.04 10.16 -22.05
C TRP A 147 22.45 10.09 -20.58
N THR A 148 23.39 10.96 -20.21
CA THR A 148 23.90 11.06 -18.85
C THR A 148 22.88 11.73 -17.93
N THR A 149 23.06 11.61 -16.61
CA THR A 149 22.21 12.29 -15.62
C THR A 149 22.26 13.82 -15.76
N ALA A 150 23.37 14.38 -16.27
CA ALA A 150 23.49 15.80 -16.62
C ALA A 150 22.63 16.20 -17.82
N ASP A 151 22.49 15.29 -18.79
CA ASP A 151 21.66 15.55 -19.95
C ASP A 151 20.18 15.60 -19.58
N TRP A 152 19.75 14.68 -18.72
CA TRP A 152 18.41 14.66 -18.16
C TRP A 152 18.11 15.89 -17.31
N GLU A 153 19.05 16.31 -16.45
CA GLU A 153 18.90 17.53 -15.66
C GLU A 153 18.65 18.76 -16.55
N TRP A 154 19.48 18.95 -17.58
CA TRP A 154 19.35 20.06 -18.53
C TRP A 154 17.99 20.06 -19.25
N ALA A 155 17.50 18.88 -19.66
CA ALA A 155 16.22 18.77 -20.34
C ALA A 155 15.03 19.09 -19.42
N TYR A 156 15.13 18.70 -18.15
CA TYR A 156 14.10 18.98 -17.15
C TYR A 156 14.10 20.45 -16.70
N THR A 157 15.26 21.09 -16.59
CA THR A 157 15.32 22.55 -16.29
C THR A 157 14.77 23.37 -17.45
N HIS A 158 15.01 22.98 -18.70
CA HIS A 158 14.43 23.63 -19.89
C HIS A 158 12.90 23.49 -19.98
N LEU A 159 12.32 22.42 -19.43
CA LEU A 159 10.86 22.25 -19.39
C LEU A 159 10.18 23.21 -18.41
N GLY A 160 10.87 23.65 -17.36
CA GLY A 160 10.39 24.66 -16.40
C GLY A 160 9.17 24.29 -15.54
N THR A 161 8.49 23.17 -15.79
CA THR A 161 7.34 22.74 -14.99
C THR A 161 7.75 22.31 -13.58
N LYS A 162 6.90 22.51 -12.56
CA LYS A 162 7.17 22.09 -11.18
C LYS A 162 7.63 20.62 -11.08
N VAL A 163 6.95 19.73 -11.80
CA VAL A 163 7.28 18.29 -11.86
C VAL A 163 8.65 18.05 -12.52
N ALA A 164 8.99 18.80 -13.57
CA ALA A 164 10.31 18.69 -14.21
C ALA A 164 11.43 19.21 -13.29
N LEU A 165 11.22 20.32 -12.58
CA LEU A 165 12.20 20.83 -11.63
C LEU A 165 12.47 19.87 -10.45
N GLU A 166 11.42 19.20 -9.95
CA GLU A 166 11.60 18.12 -8.96
C GLU A 166 12.41 16.95 -9.54
N GLN A 167 12.21 16.60 -10.81
CA GLN A 167 13.01 15.57 -11.48
C GLN A 167 14.46 16.01 -11.69
N ALA A 168 14.71 17.27 -12.04
CA ALA A 168 16.05 17.84 -12.15
C ALA A 168 16.78 17.82 -10.80
N ALA A 169 16.10 18.17 -9.70
CA ALA A 169 16.66 18.06 -8.35
C ALA A 169 17.02 16.62 -7.99
N ARG A 170 16.18 15.65 -8.39
CA ARG A 170 16.47 14.22 -8.20
C ARG A 170 17.69 13.77 -9.02
N CYS A 171 17.85 14.26 -10.26
CA CYS A 171 19.03 13.98 -11.08
C CYS A 171 20.32 14.53 -10.46
N ARG A 172 20.28 15.73 -9.86
CA ARG A 172 21.42 16.29 -9.12
C ARG A 172 21.80 15.44 -7.92
N TRP A 173 20.82 15.03 -7.13
CA TRP A 173 21.05 14.18 -5.97
C TRP A 173 21.67 12.83 -6.36
N LEU A 174 21.19 12.20 -7.44
CA LEU A 174 21.77 10.95 -7.95
C LEU A 174 23.22 11.12 -8.42
N ARG A 175 23.60 12.29 -8.91
CA ARG A 175 24.99 12.58 -9.29
C ARG A 175 25.89 12.70 -8.06
N THR A 176 25.45 13.45 -7.04
CA THR A 176 26.20 13.65 -5.80
C THR A 176 26.36 12.39 -4.94
N CYS A 177 25.55 11.35 -5.19
CA CYS A 177 25.67 10.06 -4.49
C CYS A 177 26.46 9.00 -5.29
N ALA A 178 26.80 9.29 -6.56
CA ALA A 178 27.54 8.38 -7.43
C ALA A 178 29.04 8.75 -7.55
N GLU A 179 29.41 9.94 -7.07
CA GLU A 179 30.80 10.39 -6.83
C GLU A 179 31.25 9.97 -5.42
#